data_AF-A0A357ZYT2-F1
#
_entry.id   AF-A0A357ZYT2-F1
#
_cell.length_a   1.000
_cell.length_b   1.000
_cell.length_c   1.000
_cell.angle_alpha   90.00
_cell.angle_beta   90.00
_cell.angle_gamma   90.00
#
_symmetry.space_group_name_H-M   'P 1'
#
loop_
_entity.id
_entity.type
_entity.pdbx_description
1 polymer ?
#
loop_
_entity_poly.entity_id
_entity_poly.type
_entity_poly.pdbx_seq_one_letter_code
_entity_poly.pdbx_strand_id
1 'polypeptide(L)'
;MRAYELMIIFDGDVEDTAVNAMLANVNKLVEAGGGNVKKTDRWGRRRFAYEINHKWEGIYVVLEISTEGRDLHEVERVLHIADEVVRHKVMRLPENEAARRGLLGDATPATAG
;
A
#
# COMPACT_ATOMS: atom_id res chain seq x y z
N MET A 1 -15.85 6.32 3.21
CA MET A 1 -14.45 5.91 2.96
C MET A 1 -14.32 4.41 3.13
N ARG A 2 -13.46 3.78 2.33
CA ARG A 2 -13.18 2.34 2.41
C ARG A 2 -11.72 2.16 2.78
N ALA A 3 -11.43 1.09 3.53
CA ALA A 3 -10.07 0.71 3.85
C ALA A 3 -9.49 -0.14 2.72
N TYR A 4 -8.26 0.16 2.34
CA TYR A 4 -7.47 -0.56 1.37
C TYR A 4 -6.12 -0.89 1.97
N GLU A 5 -5.60 -2.05 1.58
CA GLU A 5 -4.22 -2.44 1.81
C GLU A 5 -3.49 -2.35 0.46
N LEU A 6 -2.43 -1.57 0.43
CA LEU A 6 -1.56 -1.44 -0.73
C LEU A 6 -0.21 -2.07 -0.38
N MET A 7 0.11 -3.17 -1.05
CA MET A 7 1.43 -3.77 -0.99
C MET A 7 2.26 -3.33 -2.18
N ILE A 8 3.46 -2.84 -1.92
CA ILE A 8 4.44 -2.43 -2.91
C ILE A 8 5.70 -3.27 -2.71
N ILE A 9 6.19 -3.83 -3.82
CA ILE A 9 7.47 -4.52 -3.90
C ILE A 9 8.37 -3.64 -4.74
N PHE A 10 9.34 -3.01 -4.08
CA PHE A 10 10.42 -2.31 -4.74
C PHE A 10 11.52 -3.29 -5.11
N ASP A 11 12.28 -2.89 -6.11
CA ASP A 11 13.47 -3.59 -6.52
C ASP A 11 14.52 -3.62 -5.38
N GLY A 12 15.22 -4.74 -5.21
CA GLY A 12 16.24 -4.91 -4.16
C GLY A 12 17.50 -4.07 -4.36
N ASP A 13 17.76 -3.58 -5.57
CA ASP A 13 18.92 -2.75 -5.87
C ASP A 13 18.65 -1.24 -5.66
N VAL A 14 17.40 -0.87 -5.39
CA VAL A 14 17.02 0.53 -5.16
C VAL A 14 17.47 0.97 -3.77
N GLU A 15 18.01 2.19 -3.69
CA GLU A 15 18.41 2.78 -2.41
C GLU A 15 17.19 3.14 -1.55
N ASP A 16 17.36 3.03 -0.23
CA ASP A 16 16.30 3.40 0.73
C ASP A 16 15.83 4.87 0.58
N THR A 17 16.70 5.75 0.07
CA THR A 17 16.40 7.16 -0.24
C THR A 17 15.33 7.28 -1.32
N ALA A 18 15.46 6.54 -2.42
CA ALA A 18 14.50 6.49 -3.52
C ALA A 18 13.18 5.85 -3.06
N VAL A 19 13.24 4.74 -2.29
CA VAL A 19 12.05 4.14 -1.67
C VAL A 19 11.30 5.16 -0.81
N ASN A 20 12.00 5.92 0.03
CA ASN A 20 11.40 6.97 0.86
C ASN A 20 10.75 8.08 0.03
N ALA A 21 11.40 8.52 -1.04
CA ALA A 21 10.87 9.54 -1.94
C ALA A 21 9.58 9.05 -2.61
N MET A 22 9.56 7.80 -3.07
CA MET A 22 8.37 7.21 -3.69
C MET A 22 7.23 7.04 -2.69
N LEU A 23 7.50 6.59 -1.46
CA LEU A 23 6.51 6.53 -0.40
C LEU A 23 5.93 7.91 -0.06
N ALA A 24 6.78 8.95 0.00
CA ALA A 24 6.32 10.31 0.23
C ALA A 24 5.45 10.81 -0.94
N ASN A 25 5.76 10.44 -2.18
CA ASN A 25 4.95 10.77 -3.34
C ASN A 25 3.58 10.06 -3.30
N VAL A 26 3.57 8.76 -2.98
CA VAL A 26 2.32 7.99 -2.80
C VAL A 26 1.45 8.62 -1.70
N ASN A 27 2.02 9.00 -0.57
CA ASN A 27 1.27 9.66 0.50
C ASN A 27 0.64 10.98 0.03
N LYS A 28 1.39 11.81 -0.70
CA LYS A 28 0.87 13.06 -1.26
C LYS A 28 -0.28 12.84 -2.25
N LEU A 29 -0.19 11.81 -3.10
CA LEU A 29 -1.25 11.48 -4.06
C LEU A 29 -2.51 11.00 -3.34
N VAL A 30 -2.36 10.17 -2.30
CA VAL A 30 -3.48 9.72 -1.47
C VAL A 30 -4.15 10.90 -0.76
N GLU A 31 -3.36 11.81 -0.17
CA GLU A 31 -3.86 13.00 0.51
C GLU A 31 -4.54 13.98 -0.46
N ALA A 32 -3.99 14.14 -1.67
CA ALA A 32 -4.58 14.99 -2.71
C ALA A 32 -5.97 14.51 -3.16
N GLY A 33 -6.19 13.19 -3.14
CA GLY A 33 -7.51 12.58 -3.37
C GLY A 33 -8.46 12.61 -2.17
N GLY A 34 -8.09 13.27 -1.06
CA GLY A 34 -8.90 13.28 0.16
C GLY A 34 -8.86 11.97 0.96
N GLY A 35 -7.90 11.09 0.64
CA GLY A 35 -7.59 9.89 1.40
C GLY A 35 -6.63 10.15 2.55
N ASN A 36 -6.47 9.16 3.42
CA ASN A 36 -5.54 9.20 4.54
C ASN A 36 -4.74 7.90 4.63
N VAL A 37 -3.43 8.01 4.77
CA VAL A 37 -2.55 6.86 5.05
C VAL A 37 -2.44 6.70 6.56
N LYS A 38 -3.02 5.62 7.09
CA LYS A 38 -3.09 5.36 8.52
C LYS A 38 -1.82 4.73 9.06
N LYS A 39 -1.24 3.80 8.29
CA LYS A 39 -0.08 3.02 8.71
C LYS A 39 0.79 2.68 7.51
N THR A 40 2.10 2.72 7.71
CA THR A 40 3.09 2.26 6.74
C THR A 40 4.00 1.24 7.44
N ASP A 41 3.86 -0.02 7.08
CA ASP A 41 4.67 -1.12 7.59
C ASP A 41 5.75 -1.49 6.58
N ARG A 42 7.01 -1.30 6.95
CA ARG A 42 8.16 -1.65 6.11
C ARG A 42 8.71 -3.00 6.56
N TRP A 43 8.62 -3.97 5.66
CA TRP A 43 9.07 -5.33 5.92
C TRP A 43 10.54 -5.54 5.55
N GLY A 44 11.15 -4.56 4.88
CA GLY A 44 12.53 -4.59 4.44
C GLY A 44 12.75 -5.53 3.24
N ARG A 45 14.01 -5.91 3.04
CA ARG A 45 14.42 -6.80 1.94
C ARG A 45 14.01 -8.24 2.24
N ARG A 46 13.31 -8.88 1.32
CA ARG A 46 12.91 -10.30 1.42
C ARG A 46 13.14 -11.01 0.10
N ARG A 47 13.47 -12.30 0.19
CA ARG A 47 13.68 -13.18 -0.97
C ARG A 47 12.34 -13.61 -1.57
N PHE A 48 12.23 -13.55 -2.89
CA PHE A 48 11.09 -14.07 -3.64
C PHE A 48 11.09 -15.60 -3.69
N ALA A 49 9.91 -16.20 -3.87
CA ALA A 49 9.77 -17.64 -4.05
C ALA A 49 10.32 -18.12 -5.41
N TYR A 50 10.33 -17.23 -6.41
CA TYR A 50 10.85 -17.46 -7.76
C TYR A 50 11.43 -16.16 -8.31
N GLU A 51 12.23 -16.27 -9.35
CA GLU A 51 12.84 -15.12 -10.04
C GLU A 51 11.78 -14.25 -10.72
N ILE A 52 11.80 -12.95 -10.43
CA ILE A 52 10.94 -11.95 -11.08
C ILE A 52 11.86 -10.92 -11.71
N ASN A 53 11.74 -10.69 -13.03
CA ASN A 53 12.57 -9.74 -13.78
C ASN A 53 14.08 -9.90 -13.50
N HIS A 54 14.58 -11.14 -13.47
CA HIS A 54 15.97 -11.46 -13.13
C HIS A 54 16.43 -11.15 -11.71
N LYS A 55 15.49 -10.91 -10.79
CA LYS A 55 15.77 -10.63 -9.38
C LYS A 55 15.19 -11.69 -8.46
N TRP A 56 15.92 -11.92 -7.37
CA TRP A 56 15.59 -12.92 -6.35
C TRP A 56 15.13 -12.28 -5.04
N GLU A 57 15.25 -10.97 -4.91
CA GLU A 57 14.90 -10.23 -3.71
C GLU A 57 14.30 -8.87 -4.05
N GLY A 58 13.51 -8.35 -3.12
CA GLY A 58 12.90 -7.03 -3.21
C GLY A 58 12.55 -6.47 -1.84
N ILE A 59 12.27 -5.18 -1.80
CA ILE A 59 11.92 -4.47 -0.57
C ILE A 59 10.39 -4.39 -0.48
N TYR A 60 9.84 -4.96 0.59
CA TYR A 60 8.41 -5.02 0.82
C TYR A 60 7.95 -3.86 1.70
N VAL A 61 6.93 -3.14 1.21
CA VAL A 61 6.24 -2.09 1.98
C VAL A 61 4.74 -2.30 1.87
N VAL A 62 4.06 -2.25 3.00
CA VAL A 62 2.60 -2.35 3.10
C VAL A 62 2.06 -1.04 3.65
N LEU A 63 1.09 -0.47 2.96
CA LEU A 63 0.40 0.75 3.38
C LEU A 63 -1.06 0.43 3.66
N GLU A 64 -1.55 0.96 4.76
CA GLU A 64 -2.97 0.92 5.12
C GLU A 64 -3.57 2.29 4.82
N ILE A 65 -4.47 2.31 3.84
CA ILE A 65 -5.02 3.52 3.26
C ILE A 65 -6.53 3.55 3.50
N SER A 66 -7.06 4.69 3.92
CA SER A 66 -8.49 4.95 4.01
C SER A 66 -8.85 6.04 3.01
N THR A 67 -9.56 5.69 1.94
CA THR A 67 -9.90 6.64 0.86
C THR A 67 -11.17 6.23 0.11
N GLU A 68 -11.63 7.06 -0.82
CA GLU A 68 -12.63 6.68 -1.80
C GLU A 68 -11.97 5.91 -2.96
N GLY A 69 -12.69 4.93 -3.54
CA GLY A 69 -12.09 4.02 -4.54
C GLY A 69 -11.63 4.70 -5.83
N ARG A 70 -12.04 5.95 -6.10
CA ARG A 70 -11.64 6.70 -7.30
C ARG A 70 -10.19 7.19 -7.22
N ASP A 71 -9.75 7.62 -6.05
CA ASP A 71 -8.43 8.25 -5.86
C ASP A 71 -7.29 7.24 -5.93
N LEU A 72 -7.60 5.96 -5.74
CA LEU A 72 -6.64 4.87 -5.78
C LEU A 72 -6.15 4.54 -7.20
N HIS A 73 -6.95 4.86 -8.22
CA HIS A 73 -6.58 4.64 -9.62
C HIS A 73 -5.33 5.43 -10.02
N GLU A 74 -5.19 6.66 -9.54
CA GLU A 74 -4.03 7.49 -9.87
C GLU A 74 -2.77 6.97 -9.18
N VAL A 75 -2.90 6.50 -7.94
CA VAL A 75 -1.81 5.85 -7.19
C VAL A 75 -1.34 4.59 -7.93
N GLU A 76 -2.27 3.73 -8.36
CA GLU A 76 -1.93 2.54 -9.16
C GLU A 76 -1.23 2.91 -10.47
N ARG A 77 -1.70 3.95 -11.15
CA ARG A 77 -1.10 4.41 -12.42
C ARG A 77 0.36 4.85 -12.21
N VAL A 78 0.63 5.65 -11.18
CA VAL A 78 1.99 6.12 -10.86
C VAL A 78 2.89 4.95 -10.45
N LEU A 79 2.38 4.00 -9.67
CA LEU A 79 3.13 2.79 -9.28
C LEU A 79 3.37 1.84 -10.45
N HIS A 80 2.51 1.83 -11.46
CA HIS A 80 2.69 1.03 -12.67
C HIS A 80 3.77 1.61 -13.59
N ILE A 81 3.93 2.94 -13.62
CA ILE A 81 4.91 3.65 -14.47
C ILE A 81 6.30 3.66 -13.81
N ALA A 82 6.38 3.55 -12.49
CA ALA A 82 7.65 3.61 -11.77
C ALA A 82 8.50 2.35 -12.00
N ASP A 83 9.63 2.51 -12.70
CA ASP A 83 10.58 1.41 -12.97
C ASP A 83 11.15 0.76 -11.70
N GLU A 84 11.19 1.51 -10.60
CA GLU A 84 11.67 1.06 -9.28
C GLU A 84 10.72 0.04 -8.61
N VAL A 85 9.48 -0.06 -9.10
CA VAL A 85 8.43 -0.91 -8.55
C VAL A 85 8.34 -2.20 -9.36
N VAL A 86 8.71 -3.31 -8.75
CA VAL A 86 8.61 -4.64 -9.37
C VAL A 86 7.15 -5.08 -9.45
N ARG A 87 6.38 -4.84 -8.38
CA ARG A 87 4.97 -5.21 -8.32
C ARG A 87 4.24 -4.39 -7.26
N HIS A 88 2.99 -4.05 -7.55
CA HIS A 88 2.07 -3.54 -6.55
C HIS A 88 0.80 -4.40 -6.52
N LYS A 89 0.14 -4.43 -5.37
CA LYS A 89 -1.13 -5.13 -5.17
C LYS A 89 -2.00 -4.29 -4.26
N VAL A 90 -3.12 -3.85 -4.79
CA VAL A 90 -4.17 -3.21 -4.02
C VAL A 90 -5.22 -4.24 -3.63
N MET A 91 -5.59 -4.26 -2.36
CA MET A 91 -6.65 -5.09 -1.82
C MET A 91 -7.63 -4.25 -1.03
N ARG A 92 -8.93 -4.38 -1.32
CA ARG A 92 -9.96 -3.81 -0.47
C ARG A 92 -10.08 -4.67 0.78
N LEU A 93 -9.91 -4.05 1.95
CA LEU A 93 -10.10 -4.75 3.22
C LEU A 93 -11.60 -4.95 3.47
N PRO A 94 -12.01 -6.15 3.94
CA PRO A 94 -13.37 -6.36 4.40
C PRO A 94 -13.60 -5.54 5.69
N GLU A 95 -14.85 -5.17 5.94
CA GLU A 95 -15.20 -4.21 7.01
C GLU A 95 -14.81 -4.70 8.40
N ASN A 96 -14.85 -6.02 8.64
CA ASN A 96 -14.42 -6.64 9.88
C ASN A 96 -12.91 -6.48 10.16
N GLU A 97 -12.06 -6.68 9.16
CA GLU A 97 -10.60 -6.49 9.26
C GLU A 97 -10.25 -5.01 9.36
N ALA A 98 -10.95 -4.16 8.60
CA ALA A 98 -10.77 -2.73 8.65
C ALA A 98 -11.12 -2.15 10.04
N ALA A 99 -12.16 -2.68 10.70
CA ALA A 99 -12.52 -2.32 12.07
C ALA A 99 -11.46 -2.81 13.08
N ARG A 100 -10.97 -4.04 12.93
CA ARG A 100 -9.88 -4.59 13.78
C ARG A 100 -8.61 -3.77 13.74
N ARG A 101 -8.28 -3.23 12.57
CA ARG A 101 -7.09 -2.41 12.34
C ARG A 101 -7.31 -0.92 12.62
N GLY A 102 -8.51 -0.52 13.03
CA GLY A 102 -8.84 0.88 13.34
C GLY A 102 -8.85 1.82 12.12
N LEU A 103 -9.03 1.26 10.92
CA LEU A 103 -8.96 1.99 9.65
C LEU A 103 -10.30 2.64 9.26
N LEU A 104 -11.38 2.18 9.88
CA LEU A 104 -12.69 2.81 9.87
C LEU A 104 -12.91 3.39 11.28
N GLY A 105 -13.20 4.69 11.37
CA GLY A 105 -13.55 5.30 12.65
C GLY A 105 -14.75 4.58 13.26
N ASP A 106 -14.60 4.13 14.51
CA ASP A 106 -15.59 3.48 15.38
C ASP A 106 -16.91 3.07 14.71
N ALA A 107 -16.88 1.95 13.98
CA ALA A 107 -18.09 1.19 13.75
C ALA A 107 -18.29 0.28 14.97
N THR A 108 -19.13 0.72 15.90
CA THR A 108 -19.77 -0.08 16.95
C THR A 108 -20.04 -1.49 16.44
N PRO A 109 -19.65 -2.57 17.17
CA PRO A 109 -19.89 -3.91 16.70
C PRO A 109 -21.40 -4.10 16.55
N ALA A 110 -21.85 -4.34 15.32
CA ALA A 110 -23.21 -4.77 15.06
C ALA A 110 -23.36 -6.18 15.65
N THR A 111 -23.98 -6.24 16.83
CA THR A 111 -24.49 -7.44 17.47
C THR A 111 -25.37 -8.21 16.48
N ALA A 112 -24.97 -9.41 16.08
CA ALA A 112 -25.85 -10.37 15.42
C ALA A 112 -26.39 -11.33 16.48
N GLY A 113 -27.70 -11.24 16.72
CA GLY A 113 -28.49 -12.21 17.47
C GLY A 113 -29.07 -13.32 16.60
#